data_AF-A0A1H3MUX4-F1
#
_entry.id   AF-A0A1H3MUX4-F1
#
_cell.length_a   1.000
_cell.length_b   1.000
_cell.length_c   1.000
_cell.angle_alpha   90.00
_cell.angle_beta   90.00
_cell.angle_gamma   90.00
#
_symmetry.space_group_name_H-M   'P 1'
#
loop_
_entity.id
_entity.type
_entity.pdbx_description
1 polymer ?
#
loop_
_entity_poly.entity_id
_entity_poly.type
_entity_poly.pdbx_seq_one_letter_code
_entity_poly.pdbx_strand_id
1 'polypeptide(L)'
;MTVPGGQYGLDEAQLSQIINATIKSLTDMKTVNTQVQAQAMALGDANQSESGRLLVGKFDTWAADFNKIQAQLESLNGSVRDLLKVGRSAQEQANEVVNGTQM
;
A
#
# COMPACT_ATOMS: atom_id res chain seq x y z
N MET A 1 -37.23 -5.18 22.42
CA MET A 1 -35.78 -4.95 22.53
C MET A 1 -35.14 -5.45 21.25
N THR A 2 -34.99 -4.59 20.25
CA THR A 2 -34.18 -4.91 19.07
C THR A 2 -32.74 -4.72 19.49
N VAL A 3 -31.99 -5.82 19.63
CA VAL A 3 -30.53 -5.72 19.76
C VAL A 3 -30.09 -4.90 18.55
N PRO A 4 -29.49 -3.71 18.74
CA PRO A 4 -28.92 -3.01 17.61
C PRO A 4 -27.87 -3.95 17.05
N GLY A 5 -28.12 -4.51 15.88
CA GLY A 5 -27.09 -5.08 15.05
C GLY A 5 -26.17 -3.94 14.68
N GLY A 6 -25.33 -3.53 15.65
CA GLY A 6 -24.22 -2.65 15.41
C GLY A 6 -23.51 -3.25 14.22
N GLN A 7 -23.28 -2.42 13.22
CA GLN A 7 -22.50 -2.70 12.04
C GLN A 7 -21.07 -3.08 12.51
N TYR A 8 -20.92 -4.27 13.08
CA TYR A 8 -19.67 -4.83 13.57
C TYR A 8 -18.98 -5.39 12.34
N GLY A 9 -18.28 -4.51 11.65
CA GLY A 9 -17.53 -4.87 10.45
C GLY A 9 -17.09 -3.60 9.75
N LEU A 10 -15.79 -3.38 9.68
CA LEU A 10 -15.22 -2.49 8.67
C LEU A 10 -15.81 -2.89 7.30
N ASP A 11 -16.25 -1.93 6.50
CA ASP A 11 -16.82 -2.21 5.18
C ASP A 11 -15.78 -2.93 4.30
N GLU A 12 -15.98 -4.23 4.07
CA GLU A 12 -15.07 -5.07 3.28
C GLU A 12 -14.86 -4.53 1.87
N ALA A 13 -15.89 -3.92 1.27
CA ALA A 13 -15.79 -3.31 -0.04
C ALA A 13 -14.85 -2.10 0.01
N GLN A 14 -14.97 -1.27 1.05
CA GLN A 14 -14.09 -0.13 1.26
C GLN A 14 -12.63 -0.57 1.52
N LEU A 15 -12.40 -1.58 2.36
CA LEU A 15 -11.06 -2.13 2.60
C LEU A 15 -10.45 -2.69 1.31
N SER A 16 -11.24 -3.43 0.53
CA SER A 16 -10.81 -3.97 -0.76
C SER A 16 -10.47 -2.87 -1.77
N GLN A 17 -11.24 -1.79 -1.80
CA GLN A 17 -10.95 -0.61 -2.64
C GLN A 17 -9.64 0.05 -2.22
N ILE A 18 -9.40 0.25 -0.92
CA ILE A 18 -8.14 0.81 -0.39
C ILE A 18 -6.95 -0.07 -0.79
N ILE A 19 -7.08 -1.39 -0.67
CA ILE A 19 -6.03 -2.34 -1.05
C ILE A 19 -5.69 -2.20 -2.54
N ASN A 20 -6.69 -2.21 -3.40
CA ASN A 20 -6.51 -2.13 -4.85
C ASN A 20 -5.92 -0.78 -5.27
N ALA A 21 -6.41 0.33 -4.70
CA ALA A 21 -5.86 1.65 -4.96
C ALA A 21 -4.39 1.73 -4.56
N THR A 22 -4.03 1.18 -3.40
CA THR A 22 -2.65 1.17 -2.91
C THR A 22 -1.72 0.34 -3.81
N ILE A 23 -2.16 -0.83 -4.28
CA ILE A 23 -1.40 -1.66 -5.23
C ILE A 23 -1.17 -0.91 -6.54
N LYS A 24 -2.21 -0.23 -7.06
CA LYS A 24 -2.09 0.56 -8.29
C LYS A 24 -1.06 1.68 -8.10
N SER A 25 -1.19 2.47 -7.04
CA SER A 25 -0.26 3.57 -6.74
C SER A 25 1.17 3.08 -6.58
N LEU A 26 1.40 1.96 -5.90
CA LEU A 26 2.73 1.34 -5.78
C LEU A 26 3.32 0.95 -7.15
N THR A 27 2.49 0.45 -8.06
CA THR A 27 2.92 0.08 -9.42
C THR A 27 3.28 1.30 -10.26
N ASP A 28 2.43 2.33 -10.21
CA ASP A 28 2.67 3.59 -10.92
C ASP A 28 3.94 4.27 -10.38
N MET A 29 4.11 4.29 -9.06
CA MET A 29 5.31 4.79 -8.39
C MET A 29 6.57 4.05 -8.87
N LYS A 30 6.57 2.71 -8.89
CA LYS A 30 7.73 1.91 -9.35
C LYS A 30 8.11 2.24 -10.79
N THR A 31 7.11 2.49 -11.64
CA THR A 31 7.32 2.91 -13.02
C THR A 31 8.03 4.26 -13.09
N VAL A 32 7.55 5.25 -12.30
CA VAL A 32 8.18 6.58 -12.22
C VAL A 32 9.63 6.47 -11.71
N ASN A 33 9.88 5.72 -10.64
CA ASN A 33 11.24 5.59 -10.11
C ASN A 33 12.21 4.96 -11.12
N THR A 34 11.77 3.93 -11.85
CA THR A 34 12.55 3.31 -12.93
C THR A 34 12.90 4.33 -14.03
N GLN A 35 11.94 5.16 -14.44
CA GLN A 35 12.17 6.19 -15.45
C GLN A 35 13.15 7.27 -14.97
N VAL A 36 13.01 7.70 -13.71
CA VAL A 36 13.93 8.68 -13.10
C VAL A 36 15.34 8.12 -13.00
N GLN A 37 15.50 6.87 -12.55
CA GLN A 37 16.81 6.21 -12.46
C GLN A 37 17.47 6.04 -13.83
N ALA A 38 16.71 5.69 -14.87
CA ALA A 38 17.23 5.59 -16.24
C ALA A 38 17.78 6.94 -16.75
N GLN A 39 17.05 8.03 -16.48
CA GLN A 39 17.50 9.38 -16.85
C GLN A 39 18.70 9.84 -16.02
N ALA A 40 18.74 9.49 -14.73
CA ALA A 40 19.84 9.80 -13.84
C ALA A 40 21.17 9.18 -14.32
N MET A 41 21.16 7.91 -14.73
CA MET A 41 22.33 7.23 -15.28
C MET A 41 22.81 7.89 -16.57
N ALA A 42 21.89 8.17 -17.51
CA ALA A 42 22.24 8.82 -18.76
C ALA A 42 22.85 10.23 -18.57
N LEU A 43 22.34 10.98 -17.59
CA LEU A 43 22.86 12.32 -17.26
C LEU A 43 24.20 12.26 -16.54
N GLY A 44 24.41 11.28 -15.65
CA GLY A 44 25.68 11.05 -14.97
C GLY A 44 26.81 10.71 -15.94
N ASP A 45 26.54 9.81 -16.90
CA ASP A 45 27.51 9.41 -17.92
C ASP A 45 27.84 10.56 -18.88
N ALA A 46 26.84 11.37 -19.23
CA ALA A 46 27.02 12.49 -20.16
C ALA A 46 27.66 13.73 -19.52
N ASN A 47 27.61 13.88 -18.18
CA ASN A 47 27.99 15.12 -17.51
C ASN A 47 28.86 14.91 -16.25
N GLN A 48 30.18 14.91 -16.43
CA GLN A 48 31.16 14.80 -15.33
C GLN A 48 31.46 16.13 -14.59
N SER A 49 30.77 17.22 -14.96
CA SER A 49 30.92 18.50 -14.28
C SER A 49 30.41 18.46 -12.83
N GLU A 50 30.77 19.45 -12.03
CA GLU A 50 30.29 19.58 -10.64
C GLU A 50 28.75 19.61 -10.56
N SER A 51 28.09 20.25 -11.52
CA SER A 51 26.62 20.28 -11.59
C SER A 51 26.01 18.92 -11.93
N GLY A 52 26.69 18.12 -12.76
CA GLY A 52 26.31 16.73 -13.03
C GLY A 52 26.41 15.85 -11.78
N ARG A 53 27.52 15.97 -11.02
CA ARG A 53 27.69 15.25 -9.75
C ARG A 53 26.66 15.64 -8.70
N LEU A 54 26.34 16.94 -8.57
CA LEU A 54 25.28 17.42 -7.69
C LEU A 54 23.91 16.86 -8.08
N LEU A 55 23.61 16.79 -9.38
CA LEU A 55 22.36 16.24 -9.89
C LEU A 55 22.24 14.73 -9.59
N VAL A 56 23.32 13.96 -9.78
CA VAL A 56 23.36 12.54 -9.39
C VAL A 56 23.07 12.37 -7.90
N GLY A 57 23.68 13.17 -7.03
CA GLY A 57 23.39 13.13 -5.60
C GLY A 57 21.93 13.46 -5.24
N LYS A 58 21.26 14.32 -6.03
CA LYS A 58 19.81 14.56 -5.88
C LYS A 58 18.98 13.35 -6.31
N PHE A 59 19.39 12.62 -7.34
CA PHE A 59 18.73 11.37 -7.73
C PHE A 59 18.88 10.26 -6.69
N ASP A 60 20.04 10.16 -6.03
CA ASP A 60 20.23 9.21 -4.92
C ASP A 60 19.30 9.52 -3.74
N THR A 61 19.18 10.81 -3.38
CA THR A 61 18.25 11.27 -2.33
C THR A 61 16.81 10.93 -2.71
N TRP A 62 16.40 11.23 -3.95
CA TRP A 62 15.08 10.89 -4.46
C TRP A 62 14.80 9.39 -4.37
N ALA A 63 15.74 8.54 -4.78
CA ALA A 63 15.57 7.08 -4.73
C ALA A 63 15.40 6.57 -3.28
N ALA A 64 16.13 7.14 -2.32
CA ALA A 64 15.99 6.80 -0.91
C ALA A 64 14.62 7.21 -0.35
N ASP A 65 14.17 8.43 -0.61
CA ASP A 65 12.86 8.92 -0.19
C ASP A 65 11.73 8.12 -0.84
N PHE A 66 11.88 7.79 -2.11
CA PHE A 66 10.94 6.94 -2.85
C PHE A 66 10.79 5.56 -2.19
N ASN A 67 11.90 4.89 -1.88
CA ASN A 67 11.89 3.57 -1.22
C ASN A 67 11.20 3.63 0.15
N LYS A 68 11.38 4.73 0.89
CA LYS A 68 10.71 4.95 2.18
C LYS A 68 9.20 5.04 2.02
N ILE A 69 8.71 5.84 1.07
CA ILE A 69 7.27 5.98 0.81
C ILE A 69 6.69 4.63 0.34
N GLN A 70 7.40 3.91 -0.52
CA GLN A 70 6.99 2.58 -0.97
C GLN A 70 6.80 1.63 0.22
N ALA A 71 7.77 1.57 1.13
CA ALA A 71 7.70 0.72 2.32
C ALA A 71 6.53 1.10 3.24
N GLN A 72 6.27 2.40 3.42
CA GLN A 72 5.13 2.88 4.20
C GLN A 72 3.79 2.48 3.61
N LEU A 73 3.63 2.59 2.28
CA LEU A 73 2.42 2.18 1.57
C LEU A 73 2.23 0.66 1.59
N GLU A 74 3.31 -0.12 1.44
CA GLU A 74 3.27 -1.58 1.57
C GLU A 74 2.84 -1.98 2.99
N SER A 75 3.35 -1.32 4.03
CA SER A 75 2.96 -1.55 5.42
C SER A 75 1.50 -1.21 5.69
N LEU A 76 1.01 -0.08 5.16
CA LEU A 76 -0.40 0.30 5.25
C LEU A 76 -1.28 -0.76 4.59
N ASN A 77 -0.92 -1.18 3.37
CA ASN A 77 -1.68 -2.18 2.63
C ASN A 77 -1.72 -3.53 3.35
N GLY A 78 -0.61 -3.94 3.97
CA GLY A 78 -0.55 -5.12 4.83
C GLY A 78 -1.53 -5.03 5.99
N SER A 79 -1.52 -3.90 6.71
CA SER A 79 -2.43 -3.67 7.84
C SER A 79 -3.91 -3.71 7.43
N VAL A 80 -4.25 -3.13 6.27
CA VAL A 80 -5.62 -3.15 5.74
C VAL A 80 -6.05 -4.56 5.33
N ARG A 81 -5.14 -5.37 4.77
CA ARG A 81 -5.40 -6.79 4.48
C ARG A 81 -5.64 -7.61 5.74
N ASP A 82 -4.86 -7.36 6.79
CA ASP A 82 -5.04 -8.02 8.08
C ASP A 82 -6.39 -7.66 8.70
N LEU A 83 -6.78 -6.39 8.65
CA LEU A 83 -8.10 -5.94 9.08
C LEU A 83 -9.23 -6.64 8.30
N LEU A 84 -9.11 -6.76 6.97
CA LEU A 84 -10.09 -7.47 6.15
C LEU A 84 -10.19 -8.95 6.54
N LYS A 85 -9.05 -9.60 6.79
CA LYS A 85 -9.00 -11.00 7.22
C LYS A 85 -9.68 -11.20 8.57
N VAL A 86 -9.37 -10.34 9.55
CA VAL A 86 -9.99 -10.38 10.89
C VAL A 86 -11.50 -10.15 10.80
N GLY A 87 -11.94 -9.19 9.98
CA GLY A 87 -13.35 -8.92 9.74
C GLY A 87 -14.10 -10.15 9.22
N ARG A 88 -13.54 -10.84 8.22
CA ARG A 88 -14.12 -12.08 7.67
C ARG A 88 -14.19 -13.21 8.69
N SER A 89 -13.11 -13.44 9.44
CA SER A 89 -13.10 -14.49 10.47
C SER A 89 -14.11 -14.22 11.59
N ALA A 90 -14.32 -12.95 11.96
CA ALA A 90 -15.35 -12.59 12.94
C ALA A 90 -16.77 -12.83 12.39
N GLN A 91 -17.00 -12.52 11.11
CA GLN A 91 -18.27 -12.78 10.42
C GLN A 91 -18.59 -14.29 10.36
N GLU A 92 -17.58 -15.12 10.05
CA GLU A 92 -17.69 -16.58 10.01
C GLU A 92 -18.06 -17.16 11.39
N GLN A 93 -17.34 -16.76 12.44
CA GLN A 93 -17.64 -17.18 13.82
C GLN A 93 -19.05 -16.77 14.27
N ALA A 94 -19.48 -15.56 13.91
CA ALA A 94 -20.83 -15.09 14.23
C ALA A 94 -21.91 -15.97 13.55
N ASN A 95 -21.70 -16.37 12.29
CA ASN A 95 -22.61 -17.25 11.57
C ASN A 95 -22.67 -18.66 12.17
N GLU A 96 -21.55 -19.21 12.65
CA GLU A 96 -21.50 -20.52 13.31
C GLU A 96 -22.30 -20.53 14.62
N VAL A 97 -22.19 -19.48 15.44
CA VAL A 97 -22.97 -19.34 16.69
C VAL A 97 -24.47 -19.28 16.39
N VAL A 98 -24.90 -18.53 15.37
CA VAL A 98 -26.31 -18.43 14.98
C VAL A 98 -26.87 -19.77 14.52
N ASN A 99 -26.14 -20.51 13.68
CA ASN A 99 -26.59 -21.82 13.19
C ASN A 99 -26.54 -22.92 14.28
N GLY A 100 -25.59 -22.86 15.21
CA GLY A 100 -25.49 -23.80 16.32
C GLY A 100 -26.55 -23.60 17.41
N THR A 101 -27.16 -22.41 17.50
CA THR A 101 -28.23 -22.10 18.47
C THR A 101 -29.63 -22.47 17.93
N GLN A 102 -29.75 -22.82 16.63
CA GLN A 102 -31.00 -23.22 15.99
C GLN A 102 -31.20 -24.74 15.88
N MET A 103 -30.25 -25.55 16.39
CA MET A 103 -30.39 -27.01 16.59
C MET A 103 -30.60 -27.34 18.06
#